data_AF-A0A7S1WDI3-F1
#
_entry.id   AF-A0A7S1WDI3-F1
#
_cell.length_a   1.000
_cell.length_b   1.000
_cell.length_c   1.000
_cell.angle_alpha   90.00
_cell.angle_beta   90.00
_cell.angle_gamma   90.00
#
_symmetry.space_group_name_H-M   'P 1'
#
loop_
_entity.id
_entity.type
_entity.pdbx_description
1 polymer ?
#
loop_
_entity_poly.entity_id
_entity_poly.type
_entity_poly.pdbx_seq_one_letter_code
_entity_poly.pdbx_strand_id
1 'polypeptide(L)'
;MKGYIFFASAQKLTGWVMQRLEKEEEAGVPKYLRTHWVVVDCSHLDGLDSSALKAFAKLAKAAKERKVTVIWTGVAPGMVNTMKAGGIIENNAQMYNQFAEASDSINNYIKSYLVGQQAMWVELHPRFGLALDMMKERMSLEPFEDVLKQDTARFGCPWQYCSRMVIRGHSTVLWKPDEMHTTLFLVHSGKVGLFTSIPDEMEDAEWELPVAVYSRGQLLNREALLSLPTRLYA
;
A
#
# COMPACT_ATOMS: atom_id res chain seq x y z
N MET A 1 -23.68 15.32 -6.31
CA MET A 1 -24.81 16.29 -6.39
C MET A 1 -25.72 15.86 -7.52
N LYS A 2 -27.03 16.08 -7.38
CA LYS A 2 -28.02 15.64 -8.37
C LYS A 2 -29.08 16.71 -8.62
N GLY A 3 -29.54 16.82 -9.85
CA GLY A 3 -30.61 17.71 -10.26
C GLY A 3 -30.14 19.14 -10.52
N TYR A 4 -31.07 20.08 -10.58
CA TYR A 4 -30.76 21.51 -10.60
C TYR A 4 -30.63 22.05 -9.17
N ILE A 5 -29.52 22.74 -8.88
CA ILE A 5 -29.22 23.24 -7.54
C ILE A 5 -29.56 24.73 -7.43
N PHE A 6 -30.48 25.02 -6.51
CA PHE A 6 -30.92 26.37 -6.17
C PHE A 6 -30.33 26.84 -4.84
N PHE A 7 -30.55 28.13 -4.51
CA PHE A 7 -30.10 28.78 -3.28
C PHE A 7 -30.15 27.89 -2.02
N ALA A 8 -31.33 27.37 -1.68
CA ALA A 8 -31.55 26.66 -0.41
C ALA A 8 -30.75 25.35 -0.34
N SER A 9 -30.68 24.61 -1.44
CA SER A 9 -29.92 23.35 -1.53
C SER A 9 -28.41 23.62 -1.47
N ALA A 10 -27.95 24.66 -2.16
CA ALA A 10 -26.55 25.08 -2.13
C ALA A 10 -26.12 25.49 -0.71
N GLN A 11 -26.93 26.28 0.00
CA GLN A 11 -26.64 26.70 1.36
C GLN A 11 -26.59 25.54 2.36
N LYS A 12 -27.49 24.56 2.25
CA LYS A 12 -27.45 23.38 3.11
C LYS A 12 -26.16 22.59 2.90
N LEU A 13 -25.78 22.36 1.65
CA LEU A 13 -24.57 21.60 1.33
C LEU A 13 -23.30 22.34 1.78
N THR A 14 -23.17 23.63 1.43
CA THR A 14 -21.99 24.42 1.78
C THR A 14 -21.90 24.63 3.29
N GLY A 15 -23.04 24.83 3.96
CA GLY A 15 -23.11 24.93 5.42
C GLY A 15 -22.67 23.65 6.12
N TRP A 16 -23.08 22.48 5.63
CA TRP A 16 -22.65 21.20 6.20
C TRP A 16 -21.12 21.00 6.08
N VAL A 17 -20.54 21.32 4.92
CA VAL A 17 -19.09 21.25 4.73
C VAL A 17 -18.37 22.21 5.68
N MET A 18 -18.83 23.45 5.78
CA MET A 18 -18.23 24.44 6.68
C MET A 18 -18.30 24.03 8.14
N GLN A 19 -19.46 23.55 8.59
CA GLN A 19 -19.65 23.06 9.96
C GLN A 19 -18.69 21.91 10.29
N ARG A 20 -18.43 21.01 9.33
CA ARG A 20 -17.46 19.92 9.51
C ARG A 20 -16.04 20.47 9.71
N LEU A 21 -15.63 21.45 8.91
CA LEU A 21 -14.31 22.08 9.02
C LEU A 21 -14.16 22.85 10.34
N GLU A 22 -15.17 23.61 10.74
CA GLU A 22 -15.20 24.35 12.01
C GLU A 22 -15.12 23.42 13.22
N LYS A 23 -15.86 22.30 13.19
CA LYS A 23 -15.82 21.30 14.28
C LYS A 23 -14.43 20.70 14.50
N GLU A 24 -13.64 20.51 13.43
CA GLU A 24 -12.24 20.04 13.55
C GLU A 24 -11.34 21.10 14.21
N GLU A 25 -11.61 22.38 13.94
CA GLU A 25 -10.89 23.50 14.57
C GLU A 25 -11.24 23.63 16.05
N GLU A 26 -12.52 23.60 16.39
CA GLU A 26 -13.04 23.69 17.77
C GLU A 26 -12.60 22.51 18.63
N ALA A 27 -12.59 21.30 18.08
CA ALA A 27 -12.12 20.10 18.77
C ALA A 27 -10.59 20.06 18.94
N GLY A 28 -9.85 21.07 18.45
CA GLY A 28 -8.40 21.13 18.57
C GLY A 28 -7.67 20.05 17.77
N VAL A 29 -8.28 19.53 16.71
CA VAL A 29 -7.68 18.49 15.86
C VAL A 29 -6.34 19.02 15.33
N PRO A 30 -5.22 18.28 15.47
CA PRO A 30 -3.93 18.70 14.92
C PRO A 30 -4.01 18.95 13.41
N LYS A 31 -3.32 19.99 12.91
CA LYS A 31 -3.42 20.43 11.51
C LYS A 31 -3.16 19.31 10.49
N TYR A 32 -2.30 18.35 10.81
CA TYR A 32 -1.96 17.22 9.94
C TYR A 32 -3.02 16.10 9.90
N LEU A 33 -4.01 16.15 10.79
CA LEU A 33 -5.16 15.23 10.84
C LEU A 33 -6.46 15.86 10.35
N ARG A 34 -6.42 17.13 9.96
CA ARG A 34 -7.61 17.84 9.47
C ARG A 34 -7.94 17.43 8.05
N THR A 35 -9.17 17.72 7.64
CA THR A 35 -9.62 17.55 6.27
C THR A 35 -8.76 18.40 5.32
N HIS A 36 -8.15 17.76 4.33
CA HIS A 36 -7.32 18.43 3.31
C HIS A 36 -8.01 18.57 1.95
N TRP A 37 -8.98 17.69 1.64
CA TRP A 37 -9.69 17.67 0.38
C TRP A 37 -11.20 17.53 0.60
N VAL A 38 -11.98 18.23 -0.23
CA VAL A 38 -13.42 18.04 -0.36
C VAL A 38 -13.70 17.74 -1.82
N VAL A 39 -14.20 16.54 -2.12
CA VAL A 39 -14.55 16.14 -3.49
C VAL A 39 -16.04 16.31 -3.69
N VAL A 40 -16.42 17.12 -4.67
CA VAL A 40 -17.80 17.39 -5.04
C VAL A 40 -18.08 16.78 -6.40
N ASP A 41 -18.90 15.74 -6.41
CA ASP A 41 -19.31 15.09 -7.65
C ASP A 41 -20.51 15.80 -8.30
N CYS A 42 -20.33 16.23 -9.54
CA CYS A 42 -21.31 16.93 -10.37
C CYS A 42 -21.84 16.05 -11.53
N SER A 43 -21.51 14.76 -11.56
CA SER A 43 -21.92 13.80 -12.61
C SER A 43 -23.42 13.79 -12.94
N HIS A 44 -24.27 14.12 -11.97
CA HIS A 44 -25.73 14.20 -12.12
C HIS A 44 -26.29 15.61 -11.90
N LEU A 45 -25.44 16.64 -11.98
CA LEU A 45 -25.82 18.04 -11.81
C LEU A 45 -26.32 18.61 -13.14
N ASP A 46 -27.58 19.01 -13.18
CA ASP A 46 -28.20 19.57 -14.40
C ASP A 46 -27.88 21.06 -14.57
N GLY A 47 -27.61 21.77 -13.46
CA GLY A 47 -27.28 23.18 -13.48
C GLY A 47 -27.28 23.85 -12.11
N LEU A 48 -26.87 25.11 -12.10
CA LEU A 48 -26.78 25.98 -10.93
C LEU A 48 -27.41 27.34 -11.26
N ASP A 49 -28.23 27.86 -10.36
CA ASP A 49 -28.63 29.27 -10.44
C ASP A 49 -27.49 30.21 -9.97
N SER A 50 -27.66 31.51 -10.23
CA SER A 50 -26.68 32.54 -9.84
C SER A 50 -26.41 32.59 -8.32
N SER A 51 -27.41 32.23 -7.51
CA SER A 51 -27.32 32.26 -6.06
C SER A 51 -26.54 31.06 -5.51
N ALA A 52 -26.70 29.89 -6.13
CA ALA A 52 -25.95 28.67 -5.85
C ALA A 52 -24.49 28.85 -6.23
N LEU A 53 -24.20 29.45 -7.39
CA LEU A 53 -22.84 29.81 -7.80
C LEU A 53 -22.15 30.67 -6.72
N LYS A 54 -22.85 31.70 -6.22
CA LYS A 54 -22.32 32.57 -5.16
C LYS A 54 -22.07 31.81 -3.84
N ALA A 55 -22.92 30.86 -3.49
CA ALA A 55 -22.74 30.04 -2.30
C ALA A 55 -21.50 29.13 -2.40
N PHE A 56 -21.30 28.48 -3.54
CA PHE A 56 -20.11 27.66 -3.78
C PHE A 56 -18.82 28.48 -3.91
N ALA A 57 -18.88 29.69 -4.46
CA ALA A 57 -17.72 30.58 -4.51
C ALA A 57 -17.25 30.98 -3.10
N LYS A 58 -18.21 31.23 -2.18
CA LYS A 58 -17.89 31.48 -0.77
C LYS A 58 -17.27 30.24 -0.11
N LEU A 59 -17.80 29.05 -0.38
CA LEU A 59 -17.22 27.80 0.12
C LEU A 59 -15.79 27.61 -0.39
N ALA A 60 -15.53 27.78 -1.69
CA ALA A 60 -14.21 27.64 -2.28
C ALA A 60 -13.19 28.58 -1.62
N LYS A 61 -13.58 29.84 -1.42
CA LYS A 61 -12.74 30.82 -0.71
C LYS A 61 -12.46 30.42 0.74
N ALA A 62 -13.49 30.05 1.50
CA ALA A 62 -13.37 29.68 2.91
C ALA A 62 -12.56 28.37 3.11
N ALA A 63 -12.69 27.42 2.19
CA ALA A 63 -11.89 26.19 2.17
C ALA A 63 -10.41 26.52 1.89
N LYS A 64 -10.13 27.40 0.93
CA LYS A 64 -8.77 27.84 0.59
C LYS A 64 -8.08 28.55 1.76
N GLU A 65 -8.78 29.41 2.49
CA GLU A 65 -8.25 30.06 3.71
C GLU A 65 -7.83 29.03 4.78
N ARG A 66 -8.49 27.87 4.81
CA ARG A 66 -8.17 26.72 5.68
C ARG A 66 -7.19 25.72 5.06
N LYS A 67 -6.63 26.01 3.88
CA LYS A 67 -5.77 25.11 3.10
C LYS A 67 -6.46 23.79 2.73
N VAL A 68 -7.78 23.82 2.57
CA VAL A 68 -8.60 22.70 2.08
C VAL A 68 -8.81 22.88 0.58
N THR A 69 -8.49 21.86 -0.19
CA THR A 69 -8.69 21.87 -1.65
C THR A 69 -10.06 21.32 -1.99
N VAL A 70 -10.89 22.12 -2.66
CA VAL A 70 -12.16 21.64 -3.21
C VAL A 70 -11.91 21.12 -4.63
N ILE A 71 -12.26 19.87 -4.88
CA ILE A 71 -12.12 19.17 -6.16
C ILE A 71 -13.51 18.93 -6.72
N TRP A 72 -13.66 19.17 -8.02
CA TRP A 72 -14.91 19.07 -8.75
C TRP A 72 -14.83 17.95 -9.78
N THR A 73 -15.76 17.01 -9.75
CA THR A 73 -15.77 15.88 -10.69
C THR A 73 -17.03 15.88 -11.54
N GLY A 74 -16.95 15.38 -12.78
CA GLY A 74 -18.14 15.21 -13.63
C GLY A 74 -18.86 16.52 -13.98
N VAL A 75 -18.15 17.65 -14.00
CA VAL A 75 -18.74 18.95 -14.36
C VAL A 75 -19.01 18.98 -15.87
N ALA A 76 -20.27 19.23 -16.26
CA ALA A 76 -20.64 19.37 -17.66
C ALA A 76 -19.81 20.49 -18.34
N PRO A 77 -19.32 20.32 -19.59
CA PRO A 77 -18.44 21.28 -20.25
C PRO A 77 -18.99 22.71 -20.31
N GLY A 78 -20.30 22.87 -20.53
CA GLY A 78 -20.97 24.18 -20.55
C GLY A 78 -20.98 24.90 -19.20
N MET A 79 -20.90 24.16 -18.10
CA MET A 79 -20.92 24.70 -16.73
C MET A 79 -19.52 25.07 -16.23
N VAL A 80 -18.47 24.47 -16.78
CA VAL A 80 -17.06 24.75 -16.40
C VAL A 80 -16.76 26.25 -16.49
N ASN A 81 -17.12 26.88 -17.61
CA ASN A 81 -16.86 28.31 -17.82
C ASN A 81 -17.61 29.18 -16.80
N THR A 82 -18.87 28.84 -16.51
CA THR A 82 -19.67 29.54 -15.51
C THR A 82 -19.08 29.39 -14.11
N MET A 83 -18.62 28.20 -13.74
CA MET A 83 -17.99 27.95 -12.43
C MET A 83 -16.63 28.65 -12.30
N LYS A 84 -15.83 28.70 -13.37
CA LYS A 84 -14.58 29.47 -13.41
C LYS A 84 -14.83 30.97 -13.30
N ALA A 85 -15.76 31.51 -14.09
CA ALA A 85 -16.13 32.92 -14.03
C ALA A 85 -16.70 33.32 -12.67
N GLY A 86 -17.43 32.40 -12.01
CA GLY A 86 -17.94 32.57 -10.66
C GLY A 86 -16.88 32.43 -9.54
N GLY A 87 -15.62 32.14 -9.88
CA GLY A 87 -14.54 31.96 -8.90
C GLY A 87 -14.66 30.68 -8.05
N ILE A 88 -15.41 29.69 -8.52
CA ILE A 88 -15.60 28.40 -7.83
C ILE A 88 -14.42 27.46 -8.14
N ILE A 89 -13.96 27.50 -9.39
CA ILE A 89 -12.84 26.70 -9.90
C ILE A 89 -11.72 27.68 -10.25
N GLU A 90 -10.60 27.59 -9.53
CA GLU A 90 -9.45 28.48 -9.75
C GLU A 90 -8.54 27.97 -10.86
N ASN A 91 -8.35 26.65 -10.94
CA ASN A 91 -7.45 26.02 -11.89
C ASN A 91 -7.96 24.65 -12.35
N ASN A 92 -7.38 24.15 -13.44
CA ASN A 92 -7.77 22.84 -14.00
C ASN A 92 -7.36 21.67 -13.10
N ALA A 93 -6.40 21.83 -12.19
CA ALA A 93 -6.00 20.77 -11.27
C ALA A 93 -7.06 20.45 -10.19
N GLN A 94 -8.09 21.29 -10.08
CA GLN A 94 -9.26 21.05 -9.23
C GLN A 94 -10.40 20.32 -9.98
N MET A 95 -10.20 19.92 -11.25
CA MET A 95 -11.24 19.31 -12.06
C MET A 95 -10.84 17.93 -12.57
N TYR A 96 -11.76 16.99 -12.47
CA TYR A 96 -11.64 15.64 -13.05
C TYR A 96 -12.93 15.26 -13.76
N ASN A 97 -12.85 14.35 -14.73
CA ASN A 97 -14.05 13.92 -15.44
C ASN A 97 -14.86 12.96 -14.58
N GLN A 98 -14.19 12.14 -13.78
CA GLN A 98 -14.80 11.13 -12.93
C GLN A 98 -14.28 11.20 -11.49
N PHE A 99 -15.10 10.73 -10.55
CA PHE A 99 -14.71 10.61 -9.14
C PHE A 99 -13.48 9.73 -8.94
N ALA A 100 -13.38 8.62 -9.70
CA ALA A 100 -12.25 7.69 -9.61
C ALA A 100 -10.90 8.39 -9.91
N GLU A 101 -10.85 9.21 -10.97
CA GLU A 101 -9.64 9.96 -11.34
C GLU A 101 -9.20 10.94 -10.23
N ALA A 102 -10.16 11.63 -9.61
CA ALA A 102 -9.89 12.52 -8.48
C ALA A 102 -9.35 11.74 -7.27
N SER A 103 -9.99 10.61 -6.94
CA SER A 103 -9.57 9.72 -5.87
C SER A 103 -8.14 9.20 -6.08
N ASP A 104 -7.82 8.75 -7.30
CA ASP A 104 -6.48 8.28 -7.64
C ASP A 104 -5.43 9.39 -7.55
N SER A 105 -5.78 10.60 -7.99
CA SER A 105 -4.89 11.75 -7.89
C SER A 105 -4.58 12.13 -6.43
N ILE A 106 -5.60 12.14 -5.55
CA ILE A 106 -5.43 12.35 -4.11
C ILE A 106 -4.56 11.25 -3.50
N ASN A 107 -4.84 9.98 -3.83
CA ASN A 107 -4.05 8.85 -3.34
C ASN A 107 -2.58 8.95 -3.77
N ASN A 108 -2.31 9.35 -5.02
CA ASN A 108 -0.95 9.55 -5.51
C ASN A 108 -0.26 10.71 -4.79
N TYR A 109 -0.97 11.80 -4.49
CA TYR A 109 -0.44 12.89 -3.69
C TYR A 109 -0.07 12.41 -2.27
N ILE A 110 -0.96 11.68 -1.60
CA ILE A 110 -0.72 11.11 -0.27
C ILE A 110 0.50 10.18 -0.30
N LYS A 111 0.58 9.26 -1.28
CA LYS A 111 1.73 8.37 -1.46
C LYS A 111 3.03 9.16 -1.62
N SER A 112 3.02 10.19 -2.47
CA SER A 112 4.20 11.01 -2.75
C SER A 112 4.65 11.77 -1.49
N TYR A 113 3.70 12.30 -0.73
CA TYR A 113 3.97 12.92 0.57
C TYR A 113 4.58 11.92 1.55
N LEU A 114 4.02 10.71 1.67
CA LEU A 114 4.54 9.66 2.55
C LEU A 114 5.95 9.21 2.17
N VAL A 115 6.25 9.07 0.87
CA VAL A 115 7.60 8.78 0.38
C VAL A 115 8.57 9.90 0.77
N GLY A 116 8.17 11.16 0.61
CA GLY A 116 8.97 12.31 1.04
C GLY A 116 9.22 12.33 2.55
N GLN A 117 8.19 12.06 3.36
CA GLN A 117 8.34 11.93 4.81
C GLN A 117 9.30 10.80 5.17
N GLN A 118 9.14 9.63 4.55
CA GLN A 118 9.99 8.47 4.78
C GLN A 118 11.45 8.75 4.44
N ALA A 119 11.72 9.49 3.35
CA ALA A 119 13.07 9.91 3.00
C ALA A 119 13.70 10.76 4.11
N MET A 120 12.97 11.76 4.64
CA MET A 120 13.45 12.57 5.76
C MET A 120 13.71 11.73 7.01
N TRP A 121 12.86 10.74 7.32
CA TRP A 121 13.08 9.84 8.46
C TRP A 121 14.36 9.03 8.32
N VAL A 122 14.64 8.52 7.12
CA VAL A 122 15.87 7.75 6.85
C VAL A 122 17.12 8.61 7.03
N GLU A 123 17.05 9.90 6.68
CA GLU A 123 18.15 10.85 6.88
C GLU A 123 18.45 11.16 8.35
N LEU A 124 17.47 11.04 9.26
CA LEU A 124 17.68 11.34 10.68
C LEU A 124 18.67 10.39 11.37
N HIS A 125 18.66 9.10 11.00
CA HIS A 125 19.56 8.11 11.60
C HIS A 125 19.69 6.85 10.72
N PRO A 126 20.90 6.29 10.53
CA PRO A 126 21.13 5.10 9.69
C PRO A 126 20.26 3.88 10.04
N ARG A 127 19.91 3.72 11.32
CA ARG A 127 19.00 2.66 11.78
C ARG A 127 17.62 2.70 11.12
N PHE A 128 17.10 3.87 10.74
CA PHE A 128 15.81 3.96 10.06
C PHE A 128 15.89 3.43 8.63
N GLY A 129 17.00 3.69 7.93
CA GLY A 129 17.29 3.07 6.63
C GLY A 129 17.36 1.55 6.74
N LEU A 130 18.13 1.05 7.70
CA LEU A 130 18.24 -0.40 7.94
C LEU A 130 16.89 -1.04 8.30
N ALA A 131 16.09 -0.40 9.17
CA ALA A 131 14.76 -0.88 9.51
C ALA A 131 13.81 -0.88 8.30
N LEU A 132 13.89 0.13 7.44
CA LEU A 132 13.13 0.21 6.19
C LEU A 132 13.53 -0.92 5.23
N ASP A 133 14.82 -1.16 5.04
CA ASP A 133 15.29 -2.24 4.17
C ASP A 133 14.86 -3.61 4.70
N MET A 134 14.97 -3.84 6.01
CA MET A 134 14.43 -5.04 6.64
C MET A 134 12.91 -5.16 6.46
N MET A 135 12.15 -4.07 6.55
CA MET A 135 10.71 -4.07 6.30
C MET A 135 10.38 -4.39 4.85
N LYS A 136 11.13 -3.85 3.88
CA LYS A 136 10.96 -4.15 2.45
C LYS A 136 11.30 -5.61 2.15
N GLU A 137 12.39 -6.14 2.70
CA GLU A 137 12.73 -7.55 2.58
C GLU A 137 11.61 -8.43 3.17
N ARG A 138 11.08 -8.08 4.34
CA ARG A 138 9.94 -8.77 4.97
C ARG A 138 8.69 -8.75 4.09
N MET A 139 8.27 -7.59 3.60
CA MET A 139 7.11 -7.51 2.70
C MET A 139 7.33 -8.26 1.39
N SER A 140 8.58 -8.32 0.91
CA SER A 140 8.88 -9.09 -0.29
C SER A 140 8.71 -10.59 -0.07
N LEU A 141 8.93 -11.08 1.16
CA LEU A 141 8.89 -12.48 1.56
C LEU A 141 7.83 -12.69 2.64
N GLU A 142 6.57 -12.83 2.24
CA GLU A 142 5.52 -13.33 3.13
C GLU A 142 5.16 -14.78 2.73
N PRO A 143 5.85 -15.79 3.28
CA PRO A 143 5.68 -17.20 2.88
C PRO A 143 4.29 -17.74 3.20
N PHE A 144 3.54 -17.08 4.09
CA PHE A 144 2.22 -17.50 4.52
C PHE A 144 1.11 -16.58 4.02
N GLU A 145 1.37 -15.73 3.01
CA GLU A 145 0.38 -14.76 2.52
C GLU A 145 -0.95 -15.43 2.15
N ASP A 146 -0.86 -16.61 1.52
CA ASP A 146 -2.01 -17.41 1.06
C ASP A 146 -2.79 -18.09 2.21
N VAL A 147 -2.11 -18.40 3.32
CA VAL A 147 -2.67 -19.15 4.45
C VAL A 147 -3.17 -18.20 5.53
N LEU A 148 -2.35 -17.22 5.89
CA LEU A 148 -2.64 -16.18 6.87
C LEU A 148 -3.02 -14.92 6.10
N LYS A 149 -4.31 -14.75 5.77
CA LYS A 149 -4.77 -13.64 4.92
C LYS A 149 -4.80 -12.27 5.59
N GLN A 150 -4.81 -12.23 6.92
CA GLN A 150 -4.86 -10.99 7.70
C GLN A 150 -3.50 -10.68 8.32
N ASP A 151 -3.06 -9.43 8.24
CA ASP A 151 -1.78 -8.98 8.81
C ASP A 151 -1.69 -9.20 10.32
N THR A 152 -2.81 -9.10 11.02
CA THR A 152 -2.89 -9.38 12.47
C THR A 152 -2.57 -10.84 12.78
N ALA A 153 -2.96 -11.78 11.92
CA ALA A 153 -2.62 -13.20 12.05
C ALA A 153 -1.17 -13.50 11.67
N ARG A 154 -0.49 -12.57 10.98
CA ARG A 154 0.93 -12.67 10.62
C ARG A 154 1.87 -12.12 11.71
N PHE A 155 1.31 -11.49 12.74
CA PHE A 155 2.09 -10.98 13.86
C PHE A 155 2.71 -12.14 14.66
N GLY A 156 4.04 -12.17 14.77
CA GLY A 156 4.75 -13.25 15.46
C GLY A 156 4.91 -14.53 14.63
N CYS A 157 4.75 -14.46 13.30
CA CYS A 157 5.02 -15.59 12.42
C CYS A 157 6.44 -16.16 12.66
N PRO A 158 6.61 -17.50 12.77
CA PRO A 158 7.91 -18.12 13.04
C PRO A 158 9.04 -17.70 12.09
N TRP A 159 8.71 -17.41 10.83
CA TRP A 159 9.69 -16.96 9.84
C TRP A 159 10.40 -15.65 10.23
N GLN A 160 9.76 -14.80 11.02
CA GLN A 160 10.33 -13.54 11.52
C GLN A 160 11.48 -13.77 12.51
N TYR A 161 11.58 -14.96 13.09
CA TYR A 161 12.60 -15.37 14.04
C TYR A 161 13.65 -16.30 13.43
N CYS A 162 13.58 -16.57 12.12
CA CYS A 162 14.56 -17.40 11.44
C CYS A 162 15.90 -16.63 11.27
N SER A 163 17.00 -17.33 11.53
CA SER A 163 18.34 -16.85 11.15
C SER A 163 18.55 -17.00 9.64
N ARG A 164 19.17 -15.99 9.01
CA ARG A 164 19.48 -16.02 7.57
C ARG A 164 20.74 -16.85 7.33
N MET A 165 20.64 -17.81 6.41
CA MET A 165 21.78 -18.61 5.94
C MET A 165 21.88 -18.46 4.43
N VAL A 166 23.06 -18.08 3.93
CA VAL A 166 23.34 -18.00 2.48
C VAL A 166 24.20 -19.20 2.12
N ILE A 167 23.73 -19.96 1.13
CA ILE A 167 24.34 -21.21 0.70
C ILE A 167 24.81 -21.05 -0.74
N ARG A 168 25.92 -21.70 -1.10
CA ARG A 168 26.42 -21.71 -2.47
C ARG A 168 25.78 -22.88 -3.21
N GLY A 169 25.11 -22.57 -4.34
CA GLY A 169 24.47 -23.58 -5.17
C GLY A 169 25.45 -24.67 -5.61
N HIS A 170 24.96 -25.90 -5.73
CA HIS A 170 25.70 -27.06 -6.23
C HIS A 170 26.99 -27.44 -5.48
N SER A 171 27.22 -26.92 -4.28
CA SER A 171 28.47 -27.14 -3.53
C SER A 171 28.27 -27.30 -2.02
N THR A 172 27.04 -27.19 -1.53
CA THR A 172 26.73 -27.33 -0.11
C THR A 172 25.65 -28.38 0.06
N VAL A 173 25.96 -29.41 0.84
CA VAL A 173 24.99 -30.39 1.33
C VAL A 173 24.48 -29.89 2.68
N LEU A 174 23.17 -29.70 2.81
CA LEU A 174 22.52 -29.23 4.03
C LEU A 174 22.43 -30.30 5.11
N TRP A 175 22.17 -31.55 4.68
CA TRP A 175 22.18 -32.72 5.55
C TRP A 175 22.38 -34.00 4.72
N LYS A 176 22.79 -35.06 5.40
CA LYS A 176 22.88 -36.42 4.84
C LYS A 176 21.74 -37.29 5.37
N PRO A 177 21.43 -38.41 4.69
CA PRO A 177 20.53 -39.43 5.23
C PRO A 177 21.01 -39.93 6.60
N ASP A 178 20.06 -40.35 7.43
CA ASP A 178 20.23 -40.87 8.78
C ASP A 178 20.77 -39.88 9.83
N GLU A 179 20.99 -38.62 9.45
CA GLU A 179 21.35 -37.57 10.41
C GLU A 179 20.09 -37.10 11.17
N MET A 180 20.17 -37.09 12.50
CA MET A 180 19.15 -36.48 13.34
C MET A 180 19.37 -34.97 13.39
N HIS A 181 18.64 -34.25 12.56
CA HIS A 181 18.65 -32.79 12.54
C HIS A 181 17.46 -32.20 13.27
N THR A 182 17.72 -31.20 14.12
CA THR A 182 16.69 -30.47 14.86
C THR A 182 16.24 -29.18 14.17
N THR A 183 16.87 -28.81 13.06
CA THR A 183 16.68 -27.49 12.44
C THR A 183 15.75 -27.58 11.24
N LEU A 184 14.68 -26.78 11.28
CA LEU A 184 13.75 -26.58 10.17
C LEU A 184 14.23 -25.40 9.31
N PHE A 185 14.24 -25.57 8.00
CA PHE A 185 14.68 -24.52 7.07
C PHE A 185 13.49 -23.95 6.28
N LEU A 186 13.53 -22.66 5.98
CA LEU A 186 12.56 -21.98 5.12
C LEU A 186 13.28 -21.40 3.90
N VAL A 187 12.84 -21.74 2.70
CA VAL A 187 13.46 -21.24 1.47
C VAL A 187 13.06 -19.78 1.24
N HIS A 188 14.01 -18.86 1.41
CA HIS A 188 13.81 -17.43 1.13
C HIS A 188 13.85 -17.10 -0.37
N SER A 189 14.82 -17.67 -1.08
CA SER A 189 15.06 -17.45 -2.52
C SER A 189 15.81 -18.63 -3.12
N GLY A 190 15.62 -18.88 -4.43
CA GLY A 190 16.23 -20.01 -5.13
C GLY A 190 15.39 -21.29 -5.04
N LYS A 191 16.05 -22.43 -5.32
CA LYS A 191 15.47 -23.76 -5.26
C LYS A 191 16.44 -24.72 -4.57
N VAL A 192 15.93 -25.64 -3.77
CA VAL A 192 16.68 -26.70 -3.10
C VAL A 192 16.13 -28.04 -3.56
N GLY A 193 16.99 -28.89 -4.10
CA GLY A 193 16.63 -30.24 -4.54
C GLY A 193 16.92 -31.26 -3.44
N LEU A 194 16.08 -32.30 -3.34
CA LEU A 194 16.39 -33.49 -2.56
C LEU A 194 16.86 -34.61 -3.49
N PHE A 195 17.94 -35.28 -3.12
CA PHE A 195 18.58 -36.31 -3.94
C PHE A 195 18.77 -37.62 -3.16
N THR A 196 18.75 -38.74 -3.87
CA THR A 196 19.06 -40.08 -3.35
C THR A 196 20.55 -40.32 -3.17
N SER A 197 21.37 -39.64 -3.96
CA SER A 197 22.82 -39.70 -3.97
C SER A 197 23.39 -38.27 -4.07
N ILE A 198 24.64 -38.07 -3.66
CA ILE A 198 25.34 -36.79 -3.90
C ILE A 198 25.86 -36.84 -5.35
N PRO A 199 25.57 -35.84 -6.21
CA PRO A 199 26.14 -35.78 -7.54
C PRO A 199 27.67 -35.69 -7.44
N ASP A 200 28.40 -36.57 -8.14
CA ASP A 200 29.86 -36.55 -8.15
C ASP A 200 30.39 -35.24 -8.74
N GLU A 201 31.34 -34.60 -8.05
CA GLU A 201 31.98 -33.35 -8.48
C GLU A 201 32.94 -33.54 -9.68
N MET A 202 33.21 -34.79 -10.08
CA MET A 202 34.12 -35.12 -11.17
C MET A 202 33.37 -35.27 -12.50
N GLU A 203 33.47 -34.22 -13.32
CA GLU A 203 33.28 -34.14 -14.78
C GLU A 203 32.01 -34.79 -15.38
N ASP A 204 31.10 -33.93 -15.84
CA ASP A 204 30.00 -34.22 -16.79
C ASP A 204 28.99 -35.34 -16.43
N ALA A 205 28.89 -35.73 -15.15
CA ALA A 205 27.77 -36.54 -14.69
C ALA A 205 26.47 -35.71 -14.73
N GLU A 206 25.50 -36.10 -15.56
CA GLU A 206 24.15 -35.53 -15.53
C GLU A 206 23.59 -35.69 -14.11
N TRP A 207 23.26 -34.57 -13.47
CA TRP A 207 22.65 -34.58 -12.14
C TRP A 207 21.40 -35.46 -12.18
N GLU A 208 21.34 -36.49 -11.32
CA GLU A 208 20.11 -37.26 -11.15
C GLU A 208 18.96 -36.29 -10.88
N LEU A 209 17.80 -36.55 -11.50
CA LEU A 209 16.64 -35.70 -11.30
C LEU A 209 16.28 -35.68 -9.80
N PRO A 210 16.13 -34.49 -9.19
CA PRO A 210 15.82 -34.39 -7.78
C PRO A 210 14.46 -35.05 -7.49
N VAL A 211 14.41 -35.83 -6.41
CA VAL A 211 13.18 -36.48 -5.92
C VAL A 211 12.10 -35.43 -5.62
N ALA A 212 12.53 -34.29 -5.07
CA ALA A 212 11.67 -33.16 -4.83
C ALA A 212 12.46 -31.86 -4.96
N VAL A 213 11.80 -30.79 -5.40
CA VAL A 213 12.39 -29.45 -5.47
C VAL A 213 11.55 -28.50 -4.64
N TYR A 214 12.18 -27.89 -3.64
CA TYR A 214 11.58 -26.89 -2.78
C TYR A 214 11.96 -25.50 -3.27
N SER A 215 10.96 -24.64 -3.39
CA SER A 215 11.11 -23.24 -3.81
C SER A 215 10.73 -22.28 -2.70
N ARG A 216 10.82 -20.98 -3.00
CA ARG A 216 10.44 -19.86 -2.13
C ARG A 216 9.17 -20.14 -1.32
N GLY A 217 9.25 -19.91 -0.01
CA GLY A 217 8.14 -20.06 0.94
C GLY A 217 7.90 -21.48 1.45
N GLN A 218 8.62 -22.47 0.94
CA GLN A 218 8.45 -23.86 1.37
C GLN A 218 9.42 -24.23 2.49
N LEU A 219 8.95 -25.10 3.38
CA LEU A 219 9.71 -25.64 4.50
C LEU A 219 10.45 -26.92 4.10
N LEU A 220 11.67 -27.03 4.61
CA LEU A 220 12.65 -28.07 4.36
C LEU A 220 12.97 -28.78 5.68
N ASN A 221 13.37 -30.06 5.62
CA ASN A 221 13.60 -30.92 6.79
C ASN A 221 12.37 -31.03 7.70
N ARG A 222 11.24 -31.48 7.13
CA ARG A 222 9.98 -31.63 7.88
C ARG A 222 10.08 -32.74 8.93
N GLU A 223 10.98 -33.68 8.72
CA GLU A 223 11.34 -34.77 9.62
C GLU A 223 11.81 -34.26 10.99
N ALA A 224 12.46 -33.09 11.04
CA ALA A 224 12.84 -32.42 12.29
C ALA A 224 11.65 -32.15 13.22
N LEU A 225 10.46 -31.86 12.68
CA LEU A 225 9.25 -31.61 13.47
C LEU A 225 8.79 -32.87 14.23
N LEU A 226 9.14 -34.05 13.71
CA LEU A 226 8.80 -35.34 14.29
C LEU A 226 10.00 -36.02 14.95
N SER A 227 11.16 -35.35 15.00
CA SER A 227 12.42 -35.92 15.49
C SER A 227 12.80 -37.24 14.78
N LEU A 228 12.49 -37.32 13.49
CA LEU A 228 12.83 -38.47 12.64
C LEU A 228 14.15 -38.20 11.89
N PRO A 229 14.93 -39.24 11.56
CA PRO A 229 16.10 -39.09 10.70
C PRO A 229 15.69 -38.70 9.28
N THR A 230 16.52 -37.89 8.64
CA THR A 230 16.41 -37.52 7.22
C THR A 230 16.67 -38.73 6.33
N ARG A 231 15.96 -38.85 5.20
CA ARG A 231 16.11 -40.00 4.28
C ARG A 231 16.88 -39.68 3.00
N LEU A 232 16.98 -38.41 2.67
CA LEU A 232 17.50 -37.91 1.39
C LEU A 232 18.57 -36.84 1.66
N TYR A 233 19.48 -36.68 0.71
CA TYR A 233 20.42 -35.55 0.67
C TYR A 233 19.68 -34.28 0.25
N ALA A 234 20.12 -33.13 0.77
CA ALA A 234 19.59 -31.81 0.43
C ALA A 234 20.70 -30.79 0.22
#